data_AF-A0A6A5VUN3-F1
#
_entry.id   AF-A0A6A5VUN3-F1
#
_cell.length_a   1.000
_cell.length_b   1.000
_cell.length_c   1.000
_cell.angle_alpha   90.00
_cell.angle_beta   90.00
_cell.angle_gamma   90.00
#
_symmetry.space_group_name_H-M   'P 1'
#
loop_
_entity.id
_entity.type
_entity.pdbx_description
1 polymer ?
#
loop_
_entity_poly.entity_id
_entity_poly.type
_entity_poly.pdbx_seq_one_letter_code
_entity_poly.pdbx_strand_id
1 'polypeptide(L)'
;MNPGHMSPPATSAFDPLFWLHHSNVDRQIALFQALFLSTYVERCTAKESTWTIQPGESLDAQSPLTPFHRASGEWWTSASSKNIVDLGYTYPELLDTPSNETLISRINSLYRDSRLASKNTKLYPAVQEVEYIVQVTMPISAKSSYNVVVFLGDMHDNPAKWTSQDSFVAKTSSLMAMTAQSSSTTVGTVLLNGVVAKNLANSQMQQEEVSHYLKTNLHWRLELGDVEIPRSEVPGVKVTLMSTKIERATTISELDRWVGGFTVLGEIA
;
A
#
# COMPACT_ATOMS: atom_id res chain seq x y z
N MET A 1 23.25 11.99 0.98
CA MET A 1 22.72 12.54 -0.29
C MET A 1 21.37 13.15 0.03
N ASN A 2 21.04 14.36 -0.45
CA ASN A 2 19.72 14.94 -0.16
C ASN A 2 18.66 14.17 -0.96
N PRO A 3 17.51 13.81 -0.36
CA PRO A 3 16.43 13.16 -1.09
C PRO A 3 15.92 14.09 -2.21
N GLY A 4 15.56 13.51 -3.36
CA GLY A 4 14.96 14.28 -4.46
C GLY A 4 13.63 14.92 -4.05
N HIS A 5 13.23 15.99 -4.75
CA HIS A 5 12.07 16.82 -4.37
C HIS A 5 10.77 16.04 -4.16
N MET A 6 10.56 14.94 -4.90
CA MET A 6 9.39 14.05 -4.77
C MET A 6 9.25 13.32 -3.42
N SER A 7 10.29 13.31 -2.57
CA SER A 7 10.27 12.60 -1.28
C SER A 7 9.73 13.43 -0.11
N PRO A 8 10.24 14.65 0.18
CA PRO A 8 9.72 15.46 1.28
C PRO A 8 8.39 16.15 0.88
N PRO A 9 7.32 16.02 1.69
CA PRO A 9 6.02 16.64 1.37
C PRO A 9 6.05 18.16 1.20
N ALA A 10 7.00 18.84 1.85
CA ALA A 10 7.14 20.29 1.75
C ALA A 10 7.57 20.78 0.36
N THR A 11 8.15 19.92 -0.49
CA THR A 11 8.61 20.31 -1.83
C THR A 11 8.14 19.40 -2.95
N SER A 12 7.44 18.30 -2.66
CA SER A 12 7.06 17.32 -3.68
C SER A 12 6.20 17.90 -4.80
N ALA A 13 5.29 18.81 -4.47
CA ALA A 13 4.40 19.45 -5.45
C ALA A 13 5.11 20.36 -6.49
N PHE A 14 6.38 20.72 -6.26
CA PHE A 14 7.17 21.48 -7.24
C PHE A 14 7.74 20.60 -8.35
N ASP A 15 7.85 19.29 -8.15
CA ASP A 15 8.24 18.36 -9.20
C ASP A 15 7.02 18.04 -10.08
N PRO A 16 7.07 18.26 -11.42
CA PRO A 16 5.93 18.00 -12.29
C PRO A 16 5.40 16.56 -12.23
N LEU A 17 6.24 15.58 -11.88
CA LEU A 17 5.81 14.18 -11.72
C LEU A 17 4.81 14.01 -10.57
N PHE A 18 4.75 14.94 -9.61
CA PHE A 18 3.77 14.95 -8.54
C PHE A 18 2.34 14.90 -9.08
N TRP A 19 2.04 15.73 -10.08
CA TRP A 19 0.68 15.84 -10.63
C TRP A 19 0.29 14.61 -11.46
N LEU A 20 1.25 13.99 -12.16
CA LEU A 20 1.01 12.73 -12.86
C LEU A 20 0.81 11.56 -11.89
N HIS A 21 1.61 11.53 -10.81
CA HIS A 21 1.44 10.57 -9.72
C HIS A 21 0.04 10.70 -9.10
N HIS A 22 -0.35 11.91 -8.70
CA HIS A 22 -1.65 12.16 -8.06
C HIS A 22 -2.84 11.97 -9.02
N SER A 23 -2.68 12.18 -10.33
CA SER A 23 -3.70 11.78 -11.32
C SER A 23 -3.92 10.27 -11.33
N ASN A 24 -2.87 9.46 -11.21
CA ASN A 24 -3.03 8.01 -11.09
C ASN A 24 -3.57 7.58 -9.71
N VAL A 25 -3.26 8.31 -8.63
CA VAL A 25 -3.88 8.07 -7.31
C VAL A 25 -5.39 8.35 -7.36
N ASP A 26 -5.80 9.46 -7.98
CA ASP A 26 -7.22 9.76 -8.20
C ASP A 26 -7.90 8.68 -9.07
N ARG A 27 -7.24 8.20 -10.13
CA ARG A 27 -7.71 7.03 -10.90
C ARG A 27 -7.95 5.81 -10.02
N GLN A 28 -7.03 5.47 -9.12
CA GLN A 28 -7.20 4.33 -8.21
C GLN A 28 -8.39 4.52 -7.27
N ILE A 29 -8.60 5.74 -6.76
CA ILE A 29 -9.76 6.08 -5.93
C ILE A 29 -11.06 5.94 -6.73
N ALA A 30 -11.11 6.45 -7.96
CA ALA A 30 -12.29 6.35 -8.83
C ALA A 30 -12.65 4.89 -9.16
N LEU A 31 -11.65 4.05 -9.47
CA LEU A 31 -11.85 2.61 -9.70
C LEU A 31 -12.37 1.92 -8.44
N PHE A 32 -11.83 2.25 -7.27
CA PHE A 32 -12.30 1.72 -5.99
C PHE A 32 -13.76 2.12 -5.71
N GLN A 33 -14.09 3.40 -5.87
CA GLN A 33 -15.46 3.91 -5.66
C GLN A 33 -16.47 3.27 -6.62
N ALA A 34 -16.09 2.99 -7.86
CA ALA A 34 -16.94 2.33 -8.84
C ALA A 34 -17.30 0.88 -8.43
N LEU A 35 -16.38 0.17 -7.76
CA LEU A 35 -16.63 -1.19 -7.25
C LEU A 35 -17.34 -1.22 -5.90
N PHE A 36 -17.06 -0.25 -5.03
CA PHE A 36 -17.54 -0.21 -3.63
C PHE A 36 -18.44 1.00 -3.37
N LEU A 37 -19.58 1.05 -4.04
CA LEU A 37 -20.49 2.20 -4.07
C LEU A 37 -21.01 2.65 -2.69
N SER A 38 -21.12 1.72 -1.73
CA SER A 38 -21.61 1.96 -0.37
C SER A 38 -20.56 2.49 0.59
N THR A 39 -19.28 2.49 0.21
CA THR A 39 -18.18 2.94 1.07
C THR A 39 -17.75 4.35 0.66
N TYR A 40 -17.67 5.25 1.64
CA TYR A 40 -17.17 6.61 1.40
C TYR A 40 -16.57 7.23 2.66
N VAL A 41 -16.21 8.51 2.61
CA VAL A 41 -15.65 9.24 3.76
C VAL A 41 -16.58 9.18 4.96
N GLU A 42 -16.13 8.51 6.01
CA GLU A 42 -16.80 8.43 7.31
C GLU A 42 -16.27 9.51 8.26
N ARG A 43 -17.01 9.75 9.34
CA ARG A 43 -16.58 10.70 10.37
C ARG A 43 -15.34 10.20 11.10
N CYS A 44 -14.34 11.05 11.24
CA CYS A 44 -13.13 10.76 11.99
C CYS A 44 -12.65 11.98 12.79
N THR A 45 -11.69 11.75 13.67
CA THR A 45 -11.01 12.83 14.40
C THR A 45 -9.62 13.04 13.78
N ALA A 46 -9.30 14.29 13.45
CA ALA A 46 -7.99 14.66 12.93
C ALA A 46 -6.91 14.30 13.96
N LYS A 47 -6.01 13.38 13.60
CA LYS A 47 -4.90 12.96 14.47
C LYS A 47 -3.72 13.92 14.37
N GLU A 48 -3.48 14.43 13.16
CA GLU A 48 -2.40 15.36 12.85
C GLU A 48 -2.96 16.71 12.41
N SER A 49 -2.15 17.76 12.52
CA SER A 49 -2.53 19.08 12.04
C SER A 49 -2.16 19.30 10.58
N THR A 50 -2.96 20.12 9.90
CA THR A 50 -2.62 20.76 8.63
C THR A 50 -2.58 22.28 8.85
N TRP A 51 -2.46 23.06 7.77
CA TRP A 51 -2.56 24.53 7.87
C TRP A 51 -3.92 25.01 8.41
N THR A 52 -5.00 24.30 8.10
CA THR A 52 -6.37 24.73 8.41
C THR A 52 -7.12 23.80 9.36
N ILE A 53 -6.55 22.64 9.68
CA ILE A 53 -7.17 21.61 10.53
C ILE A 53 -6.28 21.43 11.76
N GLN A 54 -6.87 21.59 12.95
CA GLN A 54 -6.20 21.29 14.21
C GLN A 54 -6.41 19.81 14.63
N PRO A 55 -5.46 19.22 15.39
CA PRO A 55 -5.66 17.91 15.97
C PRO A 55 -6.86 17.92 16.91
N GLY A 56 -7.67 16.87 16.85
CA GLY A 56 -8.91 16.75 17.63
C GLY A 56 -10.17 17.26 16.91
N GLU A 57 -10.04 17.95 15.78
CA GLU A 57 -11.20 18.36 14.99
C GLU A 57 -11.96 17.15 14.43
N SER A 58 -13.30 17.22 14.44
CA SER A 58 -14.18 16.21 13.86
C SER A 58 -14.37 16.49 12.37
N LEU A 59 -13.92 15.57 11.53
CA LEU A 59 -14.00 15.67 10.08
C LEU A 59 -14.98 14.63 9.53
N ASP A 60 -15.68 14.97 8.45
CA ASP A 60 -16.59 14.09 7.72
C ASP A 60 -16.65 14.49 6.24
N ALA A 61 -17.55 13.88 5.47
CA ALA A 61 -17.67 14.14 4.03
C ALA A 61 -18.09 15.59 3.69
N GLN A 62 -18.53 16.38 4.67
CA GLN A 62 -19.04 17.75 4.52
C GLN A 62 -18.04 18.78 5.03
N SER A 63 -16.93 18.33 5.63
CA SER A 63 -15.85 19.20 6.04
C SER A 63 -15.24 19.93 4.84
N PRO A 64 -14.99 21.25 4.92
CA PRO A 64 -14.39 22.02 3.84
C PRO A 64 -12.99 21.51 3.44
N LEU A 65 -12.78 21.25 2.15
CA LEU A 65 -11.49 20.95 1.55
C LEU A 65 -10.76 22.26 1.20
N THR A 66 -10.31 22.99 2.21
CA THR A 66 -9.60 24.26 2.00
C THR A 66 -8.24 24.04 1.30
N PRO A 67 -7.79 24.95 0.42
CA PRO A 67 -8.39 26.24 0.06
C PRO A 67 -9.27 26.18 -1.20
N PHE A 68 -9.81 25.02 -1.57
CA PHE A 68 -10.50 24.82 -2.84
C PHE A 68 -11.94 25.35 -2.79
N HIS A 69 -12.24 26.35 -3.62
CA HIS A 69 -13.57 26.91 -3.78
C HIS A 69 -14.23 26.45 -5.08
N ARG A 70 -15.56 26.34 -5.05
CA ARG A 70 -16.43 26.24 -6.21
C ARG A 70 -16.61 27.61 -6.83
N ALA A 71 -17.09 27.65 -8.08
CA ALA A 71 -17.41 28.92 -8.74
C ALA A 71 -18.49 29.74 -8.01
N SER A 72 -19.35 29.10 -7.21
CA SER A 72 -20.32 29.77 -6.33
C SER A 72 -19.71 30.51 -5.15
N GLY A 73 -18.41 30.30 -4.86
CA GLY A 73 -17.74 30.80 -3.65
C GLY A 73 -17.88 29.88 -2.44
N GLU A 74 -18.61 28.77 -2.54
CA GLU A 74 -18.65 27.73 -1.51
C GLU A 74 -17.37 26.89 -1.53
N TRP A 75 -17.02 26.29 -0.39
CA TRP A 75 -15.94 25.32 -0.33
C TRP A 75 -16.30 24.03 -1.07
N TRP A 76 -15.30 23.41 -1.70
CA TRP A 76 -15.41 21.99 -2.03
C TRP A 76 -15.45 21.17 -0.73
N THR A 77 -16.19 20.07 -0.77
CA THR A 77 -16.25 19.02 0.26
C THR A 77 -16.08 17.68 -0.43
N SER A 78 -15.68 16.64 0.32
CA SER A 78 -15.61 15.27 -0.23
C SER A 78 -16.94 14.87 -0.87
N ALA A 79 -18.07 15.17 -0.22
CA ALA A 79 -19.40 14.89 -0.77
C ALA A 79 -19.65 15.54 -2.13
N SER A 80 -19.27 16.82 -2.29
CA SER A 80 -19.42 17.53 -3.56
C SER A 80 -18.43 17.11 -4.64
N SER A 81 -17.30 16.48 -4.28
CA SER A 81 -16.28 16.02 -5.21
C SER A 81 -16.33 14.50 -5.45
N LYS A 82 -17.35 13.79 -4.96
CA LYS A 82 -17.46 12.32 -5.08
C LYS A 82 -17.60 11.88 -6.54
N ASN A 83 -18.37 12.60 -7.35
CA ASN A 83 -18.63 12.27 -8.74
C ASN A 83 -17.67 13.03 -9.66
N ILE A 84 -16.63 12.36 -10.12
CA ILE A 84 -15.58 12.97 -10.95
C ILE A 84 -16.08 13.50 -12.30
N VAL A 85 -17.20 12.97 -12.80
CA VAL A 85 -17.81 13.45 -14.06
C VAL A 85 -18.33 14.88 -13.90
N ASP A 86 -18.79 15.26 -12.70
CA ASP A 86 -19.21 16.64 -12.40
C ASP A 86 -18.03 17.62 -12.37
N LEU A 87 -16.81 17.09 -12.25
CA LEU A 87 -15.55 17.84 -12.34
C LEU A 87 -15.01 17.90 -13.79
N GLY A 88 -15.72 17.30 -14.75
CA GLY A 88 -15.41 17.38 -16.18
C GLY A 88 -14.42 16.33 -16.70
N TYR A 89 -14.18 15.25 -15.95
CA TYR A 89 -13.29 14.17 -16.40
C TYR A 89 -13.77 12.77 -15.99
N THR A 90 -13.16 11.76 -16.61
CA THR A 90 -13.30 10.34 -16.25
C THR A 90 -12.06 9.57 -16.70
N TYR A 91 -12.00 8.28 -16.41
CA TYR A 91 -10.89 7.38 -16.77
C TYR A 91 -11.32 6.36 -17.84
N PRO A 92 -10.39 5.90 -18.70
CA PRO A 92 -10.70 4.96 -19.78
C PRO A 92 -11.44 3.70 -19.33
N GLU A 93 -11.13 3.20 -18.12
CA GLU A 93 -11.77 2.02 -17.55
C GLU A 93 -13.23 2.24 -17.15
N LEU A 94 -13.70 3.49 -17.07
CA LEU A 94 -15.03 3.87 -16.60
C LEU A 94 -15.92 4.50 -17.69
N LEU A 95 -15.38 4.75 -18.89
CA LEU A 95 -16.07 5.47 -19.98
C LEU A 95 -17.42 4.86 -20.38
N ASP A 96 -17.52 3.54 -20.38
CA ASP A 96 -18.70 2.78 -20.81
C ASP A 96 -19.61 2.37 -19.65
N THR A 97 -19.35 2.87 -18.43
CA THR A 97 -20.08 2.47 -17.21
C THR A 97 -20.14 0.94 -17.06
N PRO A 98 -18.98 0.27 -16.96
CA PRO A 98 -18.90 -1.18 -17.04
C PRO A 98 -19.60 -1.88 -15.87
N SER A 99 -19.99 -3.14 -16.05
CA SER A 99 -20.35 -4.01 -14.94
C SER A 99 -19.15 -4.26 -14.01
N ASN A 100 -19.42 -4.63 -12.75
CA ASN A 100 -18.35 -4.99 -11.80
C ASN A 100 -17.42 -6.07 -12.35
N GLU A 101 -17.97 -7.11 -12.97
CA GLU A 101 -17.19 -8.21 -13.59
C GLU A 101 -16.23 -7.68 -14.68
N THR A 102 -16.72 -6.77 -15.52
CA THR A 102 -15.92 -6.15 -16.58
C THR A 102 -14.83 -5.26 -16.00
N LEU A 103 -15.16 -4.44 -15.01
CA LEU A 103 -14.20 -3.56 -14.35
C LEU A 103 -13.11 -4.34 -13.61
N ILE A 104 -13.49 -5.40 -12.87
CA ILE A 104 -12.55 -6.30 -12.19
C ILE A 104 -11.64 -6.99 -13.22
N SER A 105 -12.19 -7.44 -14.35
CA SER A 105 -11.38 -8.03 -15.43
C SER A 105 -10.34 -7.06 -15.98
N ARG A 106 -10.70 -5.78 -16.17
CA ARG A 106 -9.77 -4.71 -16.59
C ARG A 106 -8.67 -4.50 -15.55
N ILE A 107 -9.03 -4.39 -14.27
CA ILE A 107 -8.08 -4.22 -13.16
C ILE A 107 -7.13 -5.41 -13.07
N ASN A 108 -7.64 -6.63 -13.09
CA ASN A 108 -6.83 -7.83 -13.02
C ASN A 108 -5.92 -8.01 -14.24
N SER A 109 -6.34 -7.55 -15.42
CA SER A 109 -5.47 -7.55 -16.61
C SER A 109 -4.26 -6.65 -16.46
N LEU A 110 -4.35 -5.60 -15.62
CA LEU A 110 -3.26 -4.64 -15.38
C LEU A 110 -2.38 -5.04 -14.18
N TYR A 111 -2.98 -5.58 -13.12
CA TYR A 111 -2.32 -5.66 -11.81
C TYR A 111 -2.24 -7.05 -11.19
N ARG A 112 -2.89 -8.06 -11.77
CA ARG A 112 -2.83 -9.42 -11.21
C ARG A 112 -1.40 -9.95 -11.30
N ASP A 113 -0.90 -10.48 -10.18
CA ASP A 113 0.43 -11.05 -10.14
C ASP A 113 0.52 -12.25 -11.10
N SER A 114 1.29 -12.08 -12.18
CA SER A 114 1.49 -13.13 -13.19
C SER A 114 2.19 -14.37 -12.61
N ARG A 115 2.90 -14.24 -11.48
CA ARG A 115 3.52 -15.39 -10.78
C ARG A 115 2.48 -16.28 -10.10
N LEU A 116 1.34 -15.70 -9.72
CA LEU A 116 0.20 -16.40 -9.12
C LEU A 116 -0.86 -16.80 -10.17
N ALA A 117 -0.73 -16.30 -11.40
CA ALA A 117 -1.63 -16.66 -12.48
C ALA A 117 -1.37 -18.11 -12.91
N SER A 118 -2.32 -19.01 -12.58
CA SER A 118 -2.36 -20.35 -13.18
C SER A 118 -2.38 -20.24 -14.70
N LYS A 119 -1.42 -20.91 -15.38
CA LYS A 119 -1.43 -21.09 -16.85
C LYS A 119 -2.62 -21.93 -17.33
N ASN A 120 -3.32 -22.61 -16.41
CA ASN A 120 -4.50 -23.40 -16.71
C ASN A 120 -5.75 -22.60 -16.37
N THR A 121 -6.52 -22.26 -17.41
CA THR A 121 -7.90 -21.76 -17.39
C THR A 121 -8.93 -22.76 -16.84
N LYS A 122 -8.48 -23.84 -16.18
CA LYS A 122 -9.39 -24.81 -15.58
C LYS A 122 -9.74 -24.37 -14.16
N LEU A 123 -11.03 -24.09 -13.99
CA LEU A 123 -11.73 -23.87 -12.73
C LEU A 123 -11.43 -25.03 -11.76
N TYR A 124 -10.48 -24.83 -10.86
CA TYR A 124 -10.38 -25.66 -9.66
C TYR A 124 -11.38 -25.13 -8.63
N PRO A 125 -11.93 -25.97 -7.74
CA PRO A 125 -12.73 -25.46 -6.63
C PRO A 125 -11.92 -24.43 -5.85
N ALA A 126 -12.59 -23.42 -5.29
CA ALA A 126 -11.95 -22.39 -4.50
C ALA A 126 -11.12 -23.02 -3.37
N VAL A 127 -9.79 -23.11 -3.57
CA VAL A 127 -8.88 -23.63 -2.56
C VAL A 127 -8.66 -22.51 -1.57
N GLN A 128 -8.98 -22.76 -0.30
CA GLN A 128 -8.55 -21.87 0.76
C GLN A 128 -7.04 -21.99 0.90
N GLU A 129 -6.35 -20.90 0.64
CA GLU A 129 -4.89 -20.80 0.76
C GLU A 129 -4.52 -19.93 1.95
N VAL A 130 -3.26 -20.02 2.37
CA VAL A 130 -2.68 -19.12 3.35
C VAL A 130 -1.97 -17.99 2.61
N GLU A 131 -2.31 -16.75 2.94
CA GLU A 131 -1.56 -15.57 2.51
C GLU A 131 -0.64 -15.13 3.62
N TYR A 132 0.66 -15.10 3.31
CA TYR A 132 1.68 -14.57 4.21
C TYR A 132 1.91 -13.09 3.93
N ILE A 133 1.98 -12.31 5.00
CA ILE A 133 1.99 -10.85 4.92
C ILE A 133 3.09 -10.33 5.82
N VAL A 134 3.88 -9.38 5.30
CA VAL A 134 4.73 -8.54 6.14
C VAL A 134 4.03 -7.21 6.37
N GLN A 135 3.70 -6.93 7.62
CA GLN A 135 3.21 -5.63 8.06
C GLN A 135 4.40 -4.80 8.57
N VAL A 136 4.58 -3.62 8.01
CA VAL A 136 5.65 -2.68 8.37
C VAL A 136 5.04 -1.48 9.06
N THR A 137 5.24 -1.36 10.36
CA THR A 137 4.84 -0.19 11.16
C THR A 137 6.01 0.79 11.24
N MET A 138 5.79 2.03 10.81
CA MET A 138 6.83 3.04 10.62
C MET A 138 6.47 4.33 11.36
N PRO A 139 7.28 4.79 12.32
CA PRO A 139 7.16 6.14 12.87
C PRO A 139 7.27 7.21 11.77
N ILE A 140 6.32 8.13 11.72
CA ILE A 140 6.29 9.23 10.72
C ILE A 140 6.77 10.58 11.28
N SER A 141 7.07 10.61 12.57
CA SER A 141 7.70 11.71 13.31
C SER A 141 9.24 11.70 13.23
N ALA A 142 9.82 10.76 12.47
CA ALA A 142 11.25 10.70 12.25
C ALA A 142 11.77 11.99 11.57
N LYS A 143 13.06 12.29 11.75
CA LYS A 143 13.70 13.53 11.22
C LYS A 143 13.66 13.65 9.70
N SER A 144 13.49 12.54 8.99
CA SER A 144 13.38 12.47 7.54
C SER A 144 12.50 11.29 7.15
N SER A 145 12.02 11.30 5.91
CA SER A 145 11.51 10.09 5.26
C SER A 145 12.61 9.02 5.23
N TYR A 146 12.22 7.75 5.25
CA TYR A 146 13.10 6.60 5.16
C TYR A 146 12.36 5.42 4.53
N ASN A 147 13.11 4.43 4.10
CA ASN A 147 12.57 3.20 3.54
C ASN A 147 12.87 2.04 4.48
N VAL A 148 11.91 1.13 4.65
CA VAL A 148 12.15 -0.21 5.17
C VAL A 148 12.26 -1.15 3.98
N VAL A 149 13.41 -1.80 3.83
CA VAL A 149 13.65 -2.77 2.77
C VAL A 149 13.63 -4.17 3.37
N VAL A 150 12.82 -5.05 2.79
CA VAL A 150 12.64 -6.43 3.24
C VAL A 150 13.28 -7.37 2.24
N PHE A 151 13.95 -8.40 2.76
CA PHE A 151 14.66 -9.42 1.99
C PHE A 151 14.26 -10.80 2.48
N LEU A 152 14.31 -11.78 1.58
CA LEU A 152 14.19 -13.20 1.88
C LEU A 152 15.50 -13.88 1.47
N GLY A 153 16.35 -14.16 2.47
CA GLY A 153 17.71 -14.64 2.29
C GLY A 153 18.77 -13.54 2.43
N ASP A 154 19.97 -13.81 1.93
CA ASP A 154 21.14 -12.95 2.13
C ASP A 154 20.98 -11.53 1.58
N MET A 155 21.64 -10.57 2.23
CA MET A 155 21.64 -9.16 1.84
C MET A 155 23.05 -8.76 1.39
N HIS A 156 23.15 -8.05 0.27
CA HIS A 156 24.41 -7.44 -0.17
C HIS A 156 24.84 -6.30 0.78
N ASP A 157 26.13 -6.13 1.04
CA ASP A 157 26.62 -5.10 1.99
C ASP A 157 26.42 -3.65 1.49
N ASN A 158 26.45 -3.44 0.17
CA ASN A 158 26.20 -2.15 -0.47
C ASN A 158 24.69 -1.87 -0.65
N PRO A 159 24.10 -0.83 -0.01
CA PRO A 159 22.68 -0.51 -0.11
C PRO A 159 22.20 -0.15 -1.53
N ALA A 160 23.07 0.42 -2.36
CA ALA A 160 22.74 0.74 -3.76
C ALA A 160 22.34 -0.48 -4.61
N LYS A 161 22.64 -1.70 -4.15
CA LYS A 161 22.27 -2.94 -4.85
C LYS A 161 21.05 -3.63 -4.26
N TRP A 162 20.53 -3.17 -3.11
CA TRP A 162 19.49 -3.87 -2.36
C TRP A 162 18.21 -4.11 -3.14
N THR A 163 17.79 -3.19 -4.01
CA THR A 163 16.56 -3.40 -4.81
C THR A 163 16.76 -4.23 -6.07
N SER A 164 18.03 -4.52 -6.43
CA SER A 164 18.36 -5.25 -7.66
C SER A 164 18.74 -6.72 -7.42
N GLN A 165 18.89 -7.13 -6.16
CA GLN A 165 19.28 -8.49 -5.81
C GLN A 165 18.09 -9.45 -5.77
N ASP A 166 18.36 -10.76 -5.93
CA ASP A 166 17.32 -11.80 -6.00
C ASP A 166 16.52 -11.97 -4.70
N SER A 167 17.14 -11.69 -3.54
CA SER A 167 16.53 -11.75 -2.22
C SER A 167 15.62 -10.55 -1.92
N PHE A 168 15.60 -9.51 -2.75
CA PHE A 168 14.73 -8.36 -2.56
C PHE A 168 13.25 -8.78 -2.60
N VAL A 169 12.51 -8.42 -1.55
CA VAL A 169 11.07 -8.70 -1.42
C VAL A 169 10.28 -7.44 -1.70
N ALA A 170 10.55 -6.38 -0.94
CA ALA A 170 9.79 -5.14 -1.02
C ALA A 170 10.55 -3.98 -0.38
N LYS A 171 10.12 -2.78 -0.77
CA LYS A 171 10.51 -1.53 -0.14
C LYS A 171 9.25 -0.76 0.26
N THR A 172 9.14 -0.43 1.53
CA THR A 172 8.05 0.36 2.09
C THR A 172 8.59 1.71 2.54
N SER A 173 8.04 2.80 2.03
CA SER A 173 8.53 4.15 2.31
C SER A 173 7.67 4.86 3.35
N SER A 174 8.30 5.49 4.33
CA SER A 174 7.65 6.49 5.16
C SER A 174 7.67 7.84 4.45
N LEU A 175 6.56 8.58 4.53
CA LEU A 175 6.53 10.00 4.22
C LEU A 175 6.51 10.75 5.54
N MET A 176 7.58 11.50 5.81
CA MET A 176 7.69 12.32 7.01
C MET A 176 6.51 13.30 7.08
N ALA A 177 5.85 13.34 8.23
CA ALA A 177 4.82 14.33 8.52
C ALA A 177 5.40 15.37 9.51
N MET A 178 5.56 16.62 9.05
CA MET A 178 6.20 17.69 9.84
C MET A 178 5.48 17.99 11.16
N THR A 179 4.18 17.75 11.20
CA THR A 179 3.30 17.99 12.35
C THR A 179 2.97 16.72 13.13
N ALA A 180 3.58 15.58 12.76
CA ALA A 180 3.30 14.30 13.39
C ALA A 180 3.65 14.30 14.87
N GLN A 181 2.73 13.78 15.69
CA GLN A 181 3.04 13.47 17.09
C GLN A 181 4.13 12.38 17.16
N SER A 182 4.91 12.36 18.24
CA SER A 182 6.01 11.41 18.40
C SER A 182 5.57 9.94 18.32
N SER A 183 4.33 9.64 18.72
CA SER A 183 3.71 8.30 18.68
C SER A 183 3.10 7.94 17.33
N SER A 184 3.04 8.88 16.38
CA SER A 184 2.35 8.67 15.11
C SER A 184 3.11 7.70 14.23
N THR A 185 2.38 6.73 13.70
CA THR A 185 2.90 5.68 12.84
C THR A 185 2.03 5.53 11.60
N THR A 186 2.64 5.07 10.52
CA THR A 186 1.95 4.55 9.34
C THR A 186 2.23 3.07 9.20
N VAL A 187 1.34 2.36 8.50
CA VAL A 187 1.46 0.91 8.27
C VAL A 187 1.49 0.65 6.77
N GLY A 188 2.52 -0.07 6.33
CA GLY A 188 2.58 -0.65 4.99
C GLY A 188 2.42 -2.17 5.05
N THR A 189 1.91 -2.75 3.97
CA THR A 189 1.63 -4.19 3.89
C THR A 189 2.25 -4.76 2.63
N VAL A 190 2.95 -5.88 2.76
CA VAL A 190 3.60 -6.59 1.65
C VAL A 190 3.07 -8.02 1.60
N LEU A 191 2.45 -8.39 0.48
CA LEU A 191 2.01 -9.76 0.22
C LEU A 191 3.20 -10.62 -0.21
N LEU A 192 3.39 -11.77 0.45
CA LEU A 192 4.56 -12.62 0.22
C LEU A 192 4.29 -13.79 -0.73
N ASN A 193 3.03 -14.11 -1.06
CA ASN A 193 2.74 -15.37 -1.75
C ASN A 193 3.43 -15.53 -3.12
N GLY A 194 3.58 -14.46 -3.89
CA GLY A 194 4.35 -14.50 -5.14
C GLY A 194 5.86 -14.78 -4.90
N VAL A 195 6.40 -14.31 -3.77
CA VAL A 195 7.79 -14.55 -3.36
C VAL A 195 7.97 -15.96 -2.80
N VAL A 196 7.02 -16.41 -1.98
CA VAL A 196 6.97 -17.78 -1.45
C VAL A 196 6.89 -18.79 -2.59
N ALA A 197 5.96 -18.59 -3.54
CA ALA A 197 5.81 -19.45 -4.71
C ALA A 197 7.11 -19.51 -5.54
N LYS A 198 7.81 -18.38 -5.72
CA LYS A 198 9.11 -18.35 -6.43
C LYS A 198 10.18 -19.16 -5.70
N ASN A 199 10.33 -18.99 -4.39
CA ASN A 199 11.44 -19.55 -3.61
C ASN A 199 11.20 -21.00 -3.15
N LEU A 200 9.93 -21.39 -3.00
CA LEU A 200 9.52 -22.69 -2.46
C LEU A 200 8.82 -23.59 -3.50
N ALA A 201 8.90 -23.26 -4.79
CA ALA A 201 8.21 -23.96 -5.89
C ALA A 201 8.37 -25.49 -5.90
N ASN A 202 9.52 -26.00 -5.44
CA ASN A 202 9.85 -27.42 -5.42
C ASN A 202 9.80 -28.04 -4.00
N SER A 203 9.35 -27.28 -3.00
CA SER A 203 9.27 -27.75 -1.62
C SER A 203 7.90 -28.42 -1.38
N GLN A 204 7.89 -29.46 -0.54
CA GLN A 204 6.66 -30.07 -0.01
C GLN A 204 6.35 -29.56 1.40
N MET A 205 6.77 -28.32 1.71
CA MET A 205 6.72 -27.81 3.07
C MET A 205 5.28 -27.64 3.57
N GLN A 206 5.05 -28.07 4.80
CA GLN A 206 3.80 -27.79 5.52
C GLN A 206 3.75 -26.31 5.93
N GLN A 207 2.55 -25.82 6.31
CA GLN A 207 2.34 -24.42 6.65
C GLN A 207 3.25 -23.93 7.79
N GLU A 208 3.44 -24.75 8.82
CA GLU A 208 4.31 -24.47 9.96
C GLU A 208 5.78 -24.35 9.52
N GLU A 209 6.21 -25.16 8.56
CA GLU A 209 7.56 -25.13 8.00
C GLU A 209 7.79 -23.87 7.17
N VAL A 210 6.80 -23.45 6.37
CA VAL A 210 6.86 -22.17 5.63
C VAL A 210 6.92 -20.99 6.61
N SER A 211 6.11 -21.00 7.67
CA SER A 211 6.12 -19.96 8.69
C SER A 211 7.48 -19.87 9.40
N HIS A 212 8.08 -21.01 9.73
CA HIS A 212 9.41 -21.09 10.34
C HIS A 212 10.50 -20.62 9.38
N TYR A 213 10.45 -21.04 8.11
CA TYR A 213 11.37 -20.61 7.06
C TYR A 213 11.32 -19.09 6.88
N LEU A 214 10.13 -18.50 6.77
CA LEU A 214 9.97 -17.05 6.61
C LEU A 214 10.50 -16.28 7.81
N LYS A 215 10.23 -16.70 9.05
CA LYS A 215 10.78 -16.05 10.25
C LYS A 215 12.30 -16.07 10.29
N THR A 216 12.89 -17.16 9.80
CA THR A 216 14.35 -17.38 9.87
C THR A 216 15.08 -16.61 8.78
N ASN A 217 14.47 -16.48 7.60
CA ASN A 217 15.14 -15.97 6.39
C ASN A 217 14.65 -14.58 5.97
N LEU A 218 13.57 -14.05 6.56
CA LEU A 218 13.20 -12.66 6.34
C LEU A 218 14.14 -11.77 7.15
N HIS A 219 14.67 -10.76 6.47
CA HIS A 219 15.51 -9.74 7.07
C HIS A 219 15.06 -8.37 6.60
N TRP A 220 15.36 -7.33 7.36
CA TRP A 220 15.07 -5.97 6.94
C TRP A 220 16.17 -4.98 7.32
N ARG A 221 16.25 -3.88 6.57
CA ARG A 221 17.14 -2.74 6.82
C ARG A 221 16.42 -1.43 6.54
N LEU A 222 17.02 -0.33 6.99
CA LEU A 222 16.56 1.01 6.67
C LEU A 222 17.49 1.65 5.64
N GLU A 223 16.93 2.38 4.69
CA GLU A 223 17.72 3.19 3.77
C GLU A 223 17.07 4.54 3.45
N LEU A 224 17.87 5.46 2.94
CA LEU A 224 17.41 6.62 2.17
C LEU A 224 18.39 6.93 1.04
N GLY A 225 17.93 6.87 -0.22
CA GLY A 225 18.74 7.22 -1.39
C GLY A 225 20.07 6.46 -1.44
N ASP A 226 20.00 5.13 -1.33
CA ASP A 226 21.14 4.19 -1.37
C ASP A 226 22.13 4.31 -0.18
N VAL A 227 21.71 4.95 0.91
CA VAL A 227 22.46 5.00 2.16
C VAL A 227 21.71 4.24 3.24
N GLU A 228 22.38 3.28 3.88
CA GLU A 228 21.83 2.57 5.03
C GLU A 228 21.67 3.53 6.22
N ILE A 229 20.52 3.43 6.89
CA ILE A 229 20.25 4.11 8.14
C ILE A 229 20.33 3.06 9.27
N PRO A 230 21.18 3.25 10.28
CA PRO A 230 21.19 2.36 11.44
C PRO A 230 19.82 2.33 12.12
N ARG A 231 19.32 1.13 12.45
CA ARG A 231 18.01 0.98 13.12
C ARG A 231 17.88 1.77 14.42
N SER A 232 19.00 2.04 15.11
CA SER A 232 19.04 2.87 16.31
C SER A 232 18.67 4.33 16.07
N GLU A 233 18.79 4.84 14.83
CA GLU A 233 18.43 6.22 14.50
C GLU A 233 16.92 6.41 14.28
N VAL A 234 16.19 5.33 14.02
CA VAL A 234 14.74 5.34 13.84
C VAL A 234 14.09 4.28 14.75
N PRO A 235 14.11 4.50 16.08
CA PRO A 235 13.51 3.56 17.02
C PRO A 235 12.00 3.46 16.79
N GLY A 236 11.44 2.26 16.97
CA GLY A 236 9.99 2.02 16.86
C GLY A 236 9.50 1.48 15.52
N VAL A 237 10.37 1.32 14.52
CA VAL A 237 10.05 0.54 13.33
C VAL A 237 9.80 -0.92 13.73
N LYS A 238 8.68 -1.48 13.28
CA LYS A 238 8.33 -2.89 13.50
C LYS A 238 8.03 -3.57 12.18
N VAL A 239 8.63 -4.72 11.95
CA VAL A 239 8.36 -5.57 10.79
C VAL A 239 7.77 -6.87 11.32
N THR A 240 6.48 -7.11 11.07
CA THR A 240 5.72 -8.20 11.66
C THR A 240 5.25 -9.15 10.58
N LEU A 241 5.60 -10.44 10.72
CA LEU A 241 5.08 -11.50 9.87
C LEU A 241 3.68 -11.90 10.37
N MET A 242 2.74 -11.95 9.45
CA MET A 242 1.34 -12.31 9.68
C MET A 242 0.89 -13.33 8.64
N SER A 243 -0.22 -14.00 8.93
CA SER A 243 -0.92 -14.85 7.97
C SER A 243 -2.42 -14.64 8.04
N THR A 244 -3.11 -14.90 6.92
CA THR A 244 -4.58 -14.98 6.87
C THR A 244 -5.00 -16.07 5.90
N LYS A 245 -6.26 -16.52 6.00
CA LYS A 245 -6.85 -17.44 5.01
C LYS A 245 -7.50 -16.64 3.89
N ILE A 246 -7.21 -17.04 2.67
CA ILE A 246 -7.75 -16.41 1.47
C ILE A 246 -8.47 -17.44 0.60
N GLU A 247 -9.43 -16.95 -0.16
CA GLU A 247 -10.07 -17.68 -1.24
C GLU A 247 -9.64 -17.02 -2.54
N ARG A 248 -8.91 -17.77 -3.37
CA ARG A 248 -8.41 -17.27 -4.65
C ARG A 248 -9.54 -17.12 -5.66
N ALA A 249 -9.52 -16.01 -6.40
CA ALA A 249 -10.37 -15.80 -7.56
C ALA A 249 -10.16 -16.92 -8.58
N THR A 250 -11.27 -17.50 -9.04
CA THR A 250 -11.23 -18.60 -10.03
C THR A 250 -11.28 -18.07 -11.47
N THR A 251 -11.72 -16.82 -11.63
CA THR A 251 -11.83 -16.12 -12.92
C THR A 251 -11.14 -14.77 -12.89
N ILE A 252 -10.86 -14.20 -14.06
CA ILE A 252 -10.27 -12.85 -14.19
C ILE A 252 -11.25 -11.75 -13.75
N SER A 253 -12.54 -12.04 -13.69
CA SER A 253 -13.63 -11.14 -13.28
C SER A 253 -13.91 -11.15 -11.77
N GLU A 254 -13.10 -11.86 -11.00
CA GLU A 254 -13.23 -11.98 -9.54
C GLU A 254 -12.01 -11.41 -8.82
N LEU A 255 -12.20 -10.95 -7.58
CA LEU A 255 -11.11 -10.57 -6.67
C LEU A 255 -10.89 -11.68 -5.65
N ASP A 256 -9.64 -11.87 -5.23
CA ASP A 256 -9.32 -12.72 -4.08
C ASP A 256 -10.05 -12.19 -2.83
N ARG A 257 -10.52 -13.10 -1.98
CA ARG A 257 -11.23 -12.75 -0.75
C ARG A 257 -10.45 -13.19 0.47
N TRP A 258 -10.31 -12.31 1.46
CA TRP A 258 -9.90 -12.73 2.80
C TRP A 258 -11.10 -13.37 3.50
N VAL A 259 -10.95 -14.64 3.87
CA VAL A 259 -12.01 -15.46 4.48
C VAL A 259 -11.68 -15.88 5.92
N GLY A 260 -10.48 -15.51 6.41
CA GLY A 260 -10.05 -15.72 7.79
C GLY A 260 -9.64 -14.44 8.49
N GLY A 261 -9.51 -14.52 9.82
CA GLY A 261 -8.84 -13.48 10.60
C GLY A 261 -7.32 -13.49 10.38
N PHE A 262 -6.67 -12.42 10.84
CA PHE A 262 -5.22 -12.29 10.77
C PHE A 262 -4.55 -12.91 12.01
N THR A 263 -3.54 -13.74 11.79
CA THR A 263 -2.72 -14.34 12.84
C THR A 263 -1.33 -13.73 12.80
N VAL A 264 -0.90 -13.13 13.92
CA VAL A 264 0.47 -12.66 14.08
C VAL A 264 1.39 -13.86 14.29
N LEU A 265 2.36 -14.02 13.39
CA LEU A 265 3.34 -15.09 13.47
C LEU A 265 4.55 -14.64 14.29
N GLY A 266 4.97 -13.38 14.20
CA GLY A 266 6.03 -12.82 15.05
C GLY A 266 6.69 -11.58 14.44
N GLU A 267 7.53 -10.90 15.21
CA GLU A 267 8.37 -9.81 14.69
C GLU A 267 9.62 -10.37 13.99
N ILE A 268 10.01 -9.76 12.88
CA ILE A 268 11.17 -10.11 12.07
C ILE A 268 12.36 -9.30 12.59
N ALA A 269 13.46 -10.01 12.83
CA ALA A 269 14.69 -9.45 13.40
C ALA A 269 15.56 -8.72 12.37
#